data_AF-A0A7A6UNW2-F1
#
_entry.id   AF-A0A7A6UNW2-F1
#
_cell.length_a   1.000
_cell.length_b   1.000
_cell.length_c   1.000
_cell.angle_alpha   90.00
_cell.angle_beta   90.00
_cell.angle_gamma   90.00
#
_symmetry.space_group_name_H-M   'P 1'
#
loop_
_entity.id
_entity.type
_entity.pdbx_description
1 polymer ?
#
loop_
_entity_poly.entity_id
_entity_poly.type
_entity_poly.pdbx_seq_one_letter_code
_entity_poly.pdbx_strand_id
1 'polypeptide(L)' 'MTQVLIGNSYSTPPIAALHYTIGPQPDGVKVWADMWVETQMPGGQVNTMPANDNHTRNILQDGLDRLKIKKG' A
#
# COMPACT_ATOMS: atom_id res chain seq x y z
N MET A 1 3.32 -10.63 -13.47
CA MET A 1 1.90 -10.59 -13.07
C MET A 1 1.73 -11.60 -11.94
N THR A 2 1.94 -11.15 -10.70
CA THR A 2 1.69 -11.99 -9.53
C THR A 2 0.18 -12.03 -9.37
N GLN A 3 -0.45 -13.13 -9.77
CA GLN A 3 -1.87 -13.36 -9.58
C GLN A 3 -2.06 -13.57 -8.08
N VAL A 4 -2.30 -12.47 -7.39
CA VAL A 4 -2.48 -12.38 -5.95
C VAL A 4 -3.76 -13.17 -5.61
N LEU A 5 -3.57 -14.40 -5.12
CA LEU A 5 -4.58 -15.38 -4.68
C LEU A 5 -5.32 -14.90 -3.41
N ILE A 6 -5.77 -13.65 -3.33
CA ILE A 6 -6.55 -13.16 -2.18
C ILE A 6 -8.02 -13.54 -2.37
N GLY A 7 -8.49 -13.68 -3.61
CA GLY A 7 -9.87 -13.98 -3.96
C GLY A 7 -10.04 -15.28 -4.73
N ASN A 8 -11.16 -15.97 -4.50
CA ASN A 8 -11.64 -17.07 -5.34
C ASN A 8 -12.45 -16.51 -6.52
N SER A 9 -12.96 -17.35 -7.43
CA SER A 9 -13.71 -16.92 -8.63
C SER A 9 -15.00 -16.12 -8.35
N TYR A 10 -15.40 -16.00 -7.09
CA TYR A 10 -16.60 -15.30 -6.65
C TYR A 10 -16.31 -14.02 -5.84
N SER A 11 -15.02 -13.69 -5.63
CA SER A 11 -14.61 -12.47 -4.93
C SER A 11 -14.68 -11.25 -5.85
N THR A 12 -14.86 -10.06 -5.27
CA THR A 12 -14.72 -8.81 -6.03
C THR A 12 -13.27 -8.65 -6.53
N PRO A 13 -13.05 -7.92 -7.64
CA PRO A 13 -11.71 -7.61 -8.09
C PRO A 13 -10.88 -7.00 -6.95
N PRO A 14 -9.64 -7.44 -6.73
CA PRO A 14 -8.80 -6.89 -5.67
C PRO A 14 -8.56 -5.39 -5.88
N ILE A 15 -8.73 -4.61 -4.81
CA ILE A 15 -8.50 -3.17 -4.77
C ILE A 15 -7.17 -2.93 -4.06
N ALA A 16 -6.28 -2.17 -4.70
CA ALA A 16 -5.04 -1.73 -4.06
C ALA A 16 -5.31 -0.44 -3.25
N ALA A 17 -5.04 -0.49 -1.95
CA ALA A 17 -5.15 0.64 -1.03
C ALA A 17 -3.76 1.14 -0.64
N LEU A 18 -3.56 2.45 -0.73
CA LEU A 18 -2.34 3.14 -0.32
C LEU A 18 -2.62 4.05 0.86
N HIS A 19 -1.98 3.79 2.00
CA HIS A 19 -2.13 4.57 3.21
C HIS A 19 -0.87 5.40 3.47
N TYR A 20 -1.02 6.72 3.48
CA TYR A 20 0.02 7.64 3.94
C TYR A 20 -0.21 7.98 5.40
N THR A 21 0.80 7.75 6.22
CA THR A 21 0.79 8.19 7.62
C THR A 21 1.83 9.28 7.83
N ILE A 22 1.40 10.35 8.48
CA ILE A 22 2.21 11.54 8.74
C ILE A 22 2.30 11.70 10.26
N GLY A 23 3.51 11.76 10.79
CA GLY A 23 3.75 11.88 12.23
C GLY A 23 4.86 12.89 12.56
N PRO A 24 4.76 13.60 13.70
CA PRO A 24 5.84 14.45 14.16
C PRO A 24 7.05 13.61 14.59
N GLN A 25 8.24 14.11 14.30
CA GLN A 25 9.54 13.59 14.75
C GLN A 25 10.31 14.76 15.40
N PRO A 26 11.24 14.54 16.36
CA PRO A 26 11.91 15.64 17.07
C PRO A 26 12.59 16.68 16.17
N ASP A 27 12.96 16.29 14.96
CA ASP A 27 13.66 17.09 13.95
C ASP A 27 12.81 17.39 12.69
N GLY A 28 11.51 17.05 12.69
CA GLY A 28 10.63 17.35 11.56
C GLY A 28 9.34 16.54 11.49
N VAL A 29 8.91 16.25 10.27
CA VAL A 29 7.73 15.43 9.97
C VAL A 29 8.19 14.19 9.22
N LYS A 30 7.79 13.02 9.73
CA LYS A 30 8.00 11.75 9.05
C LYS A 30 6.74 11.38 8.29
N VAL A 31 6.92 11.05 7.01
CA VAL A 31 5.88 10.44 6.18
C VAL A 31 6.32 9.02 5.86
N TRP A 32 5.44 8.05 6.07
CA TRP A 32 5.62 6.69 5.57
C TRP A 32 4.35 6.22 4.87
N ALA A 33 4.50 5.22 4.00
CA ALA A 33 3.42 4.69 3.19
C ALA A 33 3.37 3.17 3.30
N ASP A 34 2.15 2.63 3.45
CA ASP A 34 1.87 1.21 3.49
C ASP A 34 0.87 0.86 2.39
N MET A 35 1.11 -0.24 1.67
CA MET A 35 0.23 -0.71 0.60
C MET A 35 -0.35 -2.09 0.91
N TRP A 36 -1.64 -2.22 0.67
CA TRP A 36 -2.45 -3.38 1.00
C TRP A 36 -3.30 -3.68 -0.22
N VAL A 37 -3.54 -4.96 -0.48
CA VAL A 37 -4.54 -5.39 -1.45
C VAL A 37 -5.70 -5.96 -0.67
N GLU A 38 -6.90 -5.46 -0.95
CA GLU A 38 -8.14 -5.85 -0.31
C GLU A 38 -9.04 -6.54 -1.34
N THR A 39 -9.70 -7.61 -0.95
CA THR A 39 -10.79 -8.20 -1.73
C THR A 39 -11.96 -8.49 -0.81
N GLN A 40 -13.17 -8.38 -1.36
CA GLN A 40 -14.35 -8.80 -0.67
C GLN A 40 -14.69 -10.23 -1.10
N MET A 41 -14.70 -11.14 -0.13
CA MET A 41 -15.12 -12.52 -0.32
C MET A 41 -16.66 -12.63 -0.35
N PRO A 42 -17.20 -13.70 -0.95
CA PRO A 42 -18.62 -14.01 -0.83
C PRO A 42 -19.07 -14.04 0.65
N GLY A 43 -20.19 -13.41 0.97
CA GLY A 43 -20.66 -13.26 2.35
C GLY A 43 -20.13 -12.01 3.07
N GLY A 44 -19.40 -11.13 2.38
CA GLY A 44 -19.04 -9.80 2.86
C GLY A 44 -17.75 -9.75 3.70
N GLN A 45 -17.08 -10.88 3.89
CA GLN A 45 -15.79 -10.94 4.58
C GLN A 45 -14.71 -10.23 3.75
N VAL A 46 -14.04 -9.26 4.35
CA VAL A 46 -12.89 -8.58 3.74
C VAL A 46 -11.63 -9.39 4.02
N ASN A 47 -10.87 -9.70 2.97
CA ASN A 47 -9.55 -10.30 3.08
C ASN A 47 -8.51 -9.28 2.62
N THR A 48 -7.46 -9.09 3.41
CA THR A 48 -6.40 -8.12 3.15
C THR A 48 -5.05 -8.84 3.10
N MET A 49 -4.19 -8.41 2.18
CA MET A 49 -2.82 -8.90 2.08
C MET A 49 -1.86 -7.72 1.92
N PRO A 50 -0.75 -7.67 2.66
CA PRO A 50 0.25 -6.64 2.46
C PRO A 50 0.87 -6.80 1.06
N ALA A 51 0.94 -5.70 0.32
CA ALA A 51 1.70 -5.63 -0.93
C ALA A 51 3.14 -5.23 -0.58
N ASN A 52 3.98 -6.23 -0.35
CA ASN A 52 5.34 -6.04 0.15
C ASN A 52 6.41 -6.61 -0.79
N ASP A 53 6.10 -6.80 -2.07
CA ASP A 53 7.09 -7.20 -3.05
C ASP A 53 8.06 -6.04 -3.38
N ASN A 54 9.23 -6.38 -3.92
CA ASN A 54 10.28 -5.39 -4.18
C ASN A 54 9.87 -4.33 -5.20
N HIS A 55 9.01 -4.67 -6.17
CA HIS A 55 8.54 -3.69 -7.15
C HIS A 55 7.61 -2.67 -6.50
N THR A 56 6.67 -3.13 -5.67
CA THR A 56 5.84 -2.25 -4.84
C THR A 56 6.66 -1.36 -3.92
N ARG A 57 7.64 -1.92 -3.20
CA ARG A 57 8.52 -1.13 -2.31
C ARG A 57 9.25 -0.02 -3.06
N ASN A 58 9.77 -0.32 -4.25
CA ASN A 58 10.48 0.67 -5.06
C ASN A 58 9.55 1.79 -5.54
N ILE A 59 8.32 1.47 -5.97
CA ILE A 59 7.33 2.48 -6.37
C ILE A 59 6.95 3.39 -5.18
N LEU A 60 6.73 2.80 -4.00
CA LEU A 60 6.43 3.56 -2.79
C LEU A 60 7.59 4.47 -2.40
N GLN A 61 8.82 3.95 -2.46
CA GLN A 61 10.03 4.71 -2.18
C GLN A 61 10.20 5.88 -3.17
N ASP A 62 10.02 5.64 -4.47
CA ASP A 62 10.07 6.67 -5.51
C ASP A 62 9.01 7.77 -5.28
N GLY A 63 7.80 7.37 -4.88
CA GLY A 63 6.73 8.31 -4.52
C GLY A 63 7.09 9.17 -3.30
N LEU A 64 7.58 8.54 -2.23
CA LEU A 64 8.04 9.23 -1.02
C LEU A 64 9.25 10.14 -1.31
N ASP A 65 10.17 9.73 -2.17
CA ASP A 65 11.34 10.54 -2.54
C ASP A 65 10.97 11.78 -3.36
N ARG A 66 9.92 11.72 -4.17
CA ARG A 66 9.36 12.91 -4.84
C ARG A 66 8.70 13.88 -3.87
N LEU A 67 8.14 13.37 -2.76
CA LEU A 67 7.54 14.20 -1.71
C LEU A 67 8.59 14.88 -0.82
N LYS A 68 9.83 14.37 -0.79
CA LYS A 68 10.92 15.04 -0.09
C LYS A 68 11.22 16.37 -0.79
N ILE A 69 10.83 17.47 -0.16
CA ILE A 69 11.30 18.79 -0.54
C ILE A 69 12.82 18.77 -0.35
N LYS A 70 13.59 18.87 -1.45
CA LYS A 70 15.02 19.12 -1.36
C LYS A 70 15.20 20.45 -0.63
N LYS A 71 15.71 20.40 0.61
CA LYS A 71 16.31 21.59 1.23
C LYS A 71 17.46 21.99 0.30
N GLY A 72 17.26 23.11 -0.41
CA GLY A 72 18.32 23.79 -1.16
C GLY A 72 19.36 24.38 -0.23
#